data_AF-A0A1S8XV76-F1
#
_entry.id   AF-A0A1S8XV76-F1
#
_cell.length_a   1.000
_cell.length_b   1.000
_cell.length_c   1.000
_cell.angle_alpha   90.00
_cell.angle_beta   90.00
_cell.angle_gamma   90.00
#
_symmetry.space_group_name_H-M   'P 1'
#
loop_
_entity.id
_entity.type
_entity.pdbx_description
1 polymer ?
#
loop_
_entity_poly.entity_id
_entity_poly.type
_entity_poly.pdbx_seq_one_letter_code
_entity_poly.pdbx_strand_id
1 'polypeptide(L)'
;YAIKHTTRSARAIVRGLHYRLDINSLHRDETATELKLNEIGRIRIRTTVPLLVDDYHRNRTTGGFVIIDEATNRTVGAGMVVQRD
;
A
#
# COMPACT_ATOMS: atom_id res chain seq x y z
N TYR A 1 5.47 -9.36 -4.83
CA TYR A 1 5.92 -8.18 -4.08
C TYR A 1 6.09 -8.58 -2.63
N ALA A 2 7.12 -8.03 -1.99
CA ALA A 2 7.26 -8.08 -0.55
C ALA A 2 6.66 -6.81 0.06
N ILE A 3 6.12 -6.94 1.25
CA ILE A 3 5.77 -5.82 2.13
C ILE A 3 6.73 -5.83 3.31
N LYS A 4 7.29 -4.68 3.65
CA LYS A 4 8.05 -4.49 4.88
C LYS A 4 7.26 -3.54 5.78
N HIS A 5 6.90 -4.05 6.95
CA HIS A 5 6.16 -3.34 7.98
C HIS A 5 6.94 -3.46 9.28
N THR A 6 7.40 -2.34 9.83
CA THR A 6 8.27 -2.29 11.01
C THR A 6 9.47 -3.26 10.88
N THR A 7 9.52 -4.29 11.70
CA THR A 7 10.56 -5.33 11.73
C THR A 7 10.15 -6.61 10.99
N ARG A 8 8.94 -6.69 10.43
CA ARG A 8 8.45 -7.85 9.69
C ARG A 8 8.45 -7.62 8.18
N SER A 9 8.85 -8.65 7.46
CA SER A 9 8.67 -8.75 6.01
C SER A 9 7.74 -9.90 5.69
N ALA A 10 6.87 -9.71 4.69
CA ALA A 10 5.94 -10.74 4.23
C ALA A 10 5.78 -10.67 2.71
N ARG A 11 5.31 -11.75 2.09
CA ARG A 11 4.84 -11.69 0.71
C ARG A 11 3.48 -11.00 0.69
N ALA A 12 3.27 -10.16 -0.31
CA ALA A 12 2.06 -9.38 -0.50
C ALA A 12 1.56 -9.48 -1.95
N ILE A 13 0.24 -9.51 -2.09
CA ILE A 13 -0.46 -9.44 -3.37
C ILE A 13 -1.47 -8.30 -3.28
N VAL A 14 -1.45 -7.41 -4.28
CA VAL A 14 -2.49 -6.38 -4.45
C VAL A 14 -3.75 -7.08 -4.96
N ARG A 15 -4.85 -6.97 -4.22
CA ARG A 15 -6.14 -7.59 -4.55
C ARG A 15 -7.03 -6.70 -5.40
N GLY A 16 -6.80 -5.41 -5.39
CA GLY A 16 -7.52 -4.45 -6.21
C GLY A 16 -7.10 -3.03 -5.91
N LEU A 17 -7.36 -2.16 -6.89
CA LEU A 17 -7.31 -0.71 -6.78
C LEU A 17 -8.75 -0.22 -6.62
N HIS A 18 -9.05 0.45 -5.51
CA HIS A 18 -10.35 1.05 -5.28
C HIS A 18 -10.52 2.34 -6.06
N TYR A 19 -9.49 3.18 -6.05
CA TYR A 19 -9.42 4.39 -6.86
C TYR A 19 -7.98 4.87 -6.96
N ARG A 20 -7.68 5.56 -8.06
CA ARG A 20 -6.54 6.47 -8.18
C ARG A 20 -6.97 7.89 -7.80
N LEU A 21 -6.11 8.62 -7.11
CA LEU A 21 -6.32 10.02 -6.77
C LEU A 21 -5.56 10.89 -7.78
N ASP A 22 -6.29 11.74 -8.50
CA ASP A 22 -5.67 12.81 -9.28
C ASP A 22 -5.17 13.89 -8.29
N ILE A 23 -3.86 14.12 -8.27
CA ILE A 23 -3.24 15.01 -7.28
C ILE A 23 -3.54 16.50 -7.51
N ASN A 24 -3.95 16.89 -8.72
CA ASN A 24 -4.21 18.28 -9.07
C ASN A 24 -5.65 18.68 -8.74
N SER A 25 -6.59 17.76 -8.98
CA SER A 25 -8.02 17.98 -8.80
C SER A 25 -8.59 17.33 -7.54
N LEU A 26 -7.83 16.44 -6.89
CA LEU A 26 -8.28 15.58 -5.79
C LEU A 26 -9.44 14.65 -6.17
N HIS A 27 -9.71 14.50 -7.47
CA HIS A 27 -10.73 13.61 -7.98
C HIS A 27 -10.31 12.14 -7.79
N ARG A 28 -11.28 11.29 -7.45
CA ARG A 28 -11.09 9.84 -7.31
C ARG A 28 -11.55 9.15 -8.57
N ASP A 29 -10.60 8.65 -9.33
CA ASP A 29 -10.84 7.83 -10.51
C ASP A 29 -11.00 6.37 -10.09
N GLU A 30 -12.24 5.93 -9.95
CA GLU A 30 -12.63 4.54 -9.61
C GLU A 30 -12.53 3.59 -10.81
N THR A 31 -12.31 4.11 -12.02
CA THR A 31 -12.15 3.30 -13.24
C THR A 31 -10.69 2.88 -13.47
N ALA A 32 -9.75 3.50 -12.77
CA ALA A 32 -8.34 3.16 -12.85
C ALA A 32 -8.08 1.70 -12.44
N THR A 33 -7.28 1.01 -13.24
CA THR A 33 -6.90 -0.40 -13.01
C THR A 33 -5.48 -0.58 -12.50
N GLU A 34 -4.65 0.48 -12.57
CA GLU A 34 -3.25 0.48 -12.17
C GLU A 34 -2.82 1.83 -11.56
N LEU A 35 -1.67 1.82 -10.88
CA LEU A 35 -0.96 3.01 -10.43
C LEU A 35 0.42 3.05 -11.07
N LYS A 36 0.73 4.16 -11.73
CA LYS A 36 2.05 4.47 -12.31
C LYS A 36 2.94 5.16 -11.28
N LEU A 37 4.19 5.42 -11.68
CA LEU A 37 5.14 6.15 -10.86
C LEU A 37 4.55 7.50 -10.41
N ASN A 38 4.67 7.78 -9.11
CA ASN A 38 4.15 8.99 -8.45
C ASN A 38 2.62 9.14 -8.42
N GLU A 39 1.85 8.13 -8.84
CA GLU A 39 0.40 8.12 -8.64
C GLU A 39 0.05 7.62 -7.23
N ILE A 40 -1.05 8.15 -6.69
CA ILE A 40 -1.56 7.78 -5.36
C ILE A 40 -2.90 7.07 -5.56
N GLY A 41 -3.18 6.06 -4.75
CA GLY A 41 -4.46 5.39 -4.79
C GLY A 41 -4.74 4.58 -3.54
N ARG A 42 -5.98 4.15 -3.39
CA ARG A 42 -6.39 3.25 -2.31
C ARG A 42 -6.42 1.83 -2.84
N ILE A 43 -5.59 0.96 -2.27
CA ILE A 43 -5.48 -0.44 -2.67
C ILE A 43 -5.86 -1.37 -1.54
N ARG A 44 -6.32 -2.58 -1.88
CA ARG A 44 -6.44 -3.69 -0.94
C ARG A 44 -5.25 -4.62 -1.11
N ILE A 45 -4.59 -4.95 0.00
CA ILE A 45 -3.43 -5.86 0.00
C ILE A 45 -3.76 -7.09 0.83
N ARG A 46 -3.38 -8.27 0.32
CA ARG A 46 -3.35 -9.51 1.10
C ARG A 46 -1.91 -9.93 1.34
N THR A 47 -1.58 -10.23 2.59
CA THR A 47 -0.26 -10.74 2.98
C THR A 47 -0.30 -12.26 3.23
N THR A 48 0.84 -12.93 3.12
CA THR A 48 0.94 -14.37 3.41
C THR A 48 0.96 -14.69 4.90
N VAL A 49 1.32 -13.72 5.74
CA VAL A 49 1.26 -13.81 7.20
C VAL A 49 0.56 -12.58 7.76
N PRO A 50 -0.13 -12.69 8.91
CA PRO A 50 -0.75 -11.53 9.55
C PRO A 50 0.27 -10.45 9.89
N LEU A 51 -0.07 -9.18 9.66
CA LEU A 51 0.70 -8.03 10.13
C LEU A 51 -0.06 -7.34 11.27
N LEU A 52 0.66 -6.92 12.30
CA LEU A 52 0.10 -6.16 13.42
C LEU A 52 0.13 -4.68 13.07
N VAL A 53 -0.92 -4.23 12.38
CA VAL A 53 -1.05 -2.86 11.88
C VAL A 53 -2.03 -2.06 12.71
N ASP A 54 -1.75 -0.77 12.82
CA ASP A 54 -2.68 0.26 13.30
C ASP A 54 -3.09 1.16 12.13
N ASP A 55 -4.19 1.89 12.28
CA ASP A 55 -4.46 3.00 11.37
C ASP A 55 -3.35 4.03 11.48
N TYR A 56 -2.82 4.47 10.34
CA TYR A 56 -1.69 5.40 10.27
C TYR A 56 -1.95 6.71 11.02
N HIS A 57 -3.20 7.19 10.99
CA HIS A 57 -3.62 8.39 11.71
C HIS A 57 -3.52 8.24 13.23
N ARG A 58 -3.61 7.01 13.76
CA ARG A 58 -3.51 6.71 15.19
C ARG A 58 -2.07 6.40 15.60
N ASN A 59 -1.34 5.63 14.80
CA ASN A 59 0.07 5.33 15.03
C ASN A 59 0.84 5.26 13.71
N ARG A 60 1.68 6.26 13.46
CA ARG A 60 2.45 6.37 12.21
C ARG A 60 3.51 5.27 12.07
N THR A 61 4.05 4.77 13.18
CA THR A 61 5.10 3.76 13.20
C THR A 61 4.56 2.40 12.75
N THR A 62 3.40 2.01 13.27
CA THR A 62 2.76 0.71 12.99
C THR A 62 1.66 0.79 11.93
N GLY A 63 1.32 1.97 11.43
CA GLY A 63 0.45 2.12 10.26
C GLY A 63 1.19 2.34 8.94
N GLY A 64 2.51 2.54 8.97
CA GLY A 64 3.32 2.76 7.77
C GLY A 64 3.95 1.47 7.26
N PHE A 65 4.07 1.34 5.94
CA PHE A 65 4.79 0.22 5.31
C PHE A 65 5.41 0.64 3.97
N VAL A 66 6.30 -0.22 3.46
CA VAL A 66 6.83 -0.10 2.09
C VAL A 66 6.59 -1.39 1.31
N ILE A 67 6.41 -1.24 0.00
CA ILE A 67 6.33 -2.35 -0.96
C ILE A 67 7.66 -2.45 -1.71
N ILE A 68 8.17 -3.67 -1.78
CA ILE A 68 9.47 -3.99 -2.37
C ILE A 68 9.22 -4.96 -3.52
N ASP A 69 9.79 -4.66 -4.68
CA ASP A 69 9.92 -5.62 -5.77
C ASP A 69 11.03 -6.62 -5.43
N GLU A 70 10.68 -7.90 -5.40
CA GLU A 70 11.55 -8.98 -4.96
C GLU A 70 12.53 -9.44 -6.04
N ALA A 71 12.27 -9.11 -7.31
CA ALA A 71 13.21 -9.39 -8.38
C ALA A 71 14.37 -8.37 -8.38
N THR A 72 14.08 -7.12 -8.01
CA THR A 72 15.06 -6.02 -8.09
C THR A 72 15.53 -5.51 -6.73
N ASN A 73 14.91 -5.95 -5.64
CA ASN A 73 15.09 -5.44 -4.27
C ASN A 73 14.86 -3.92 -4.13
N ARG A 74 14.14 -3.30 -5.09
CA ARG A 74 13.83 -1.88 -5.05
C ARG A 74 12.54 -1.63 -4.29
N THR A 75 12.52 -0.54 -3.53
CA THR A 75 11.28 -0.02 -2.96
C THR A 75 10.48 0.61 -4.09
N VAL A 76 9.29 0.10 -4.35
CA VAL A 76 8.41 0.53 -5.45
C VAL A 76 7.20 1.34 -4.98
N GLY A 77 6.97 1.40 -3.67
CA GLY A 77 5.92 2.22 -3.11
C GLY A 77 5.99 2.30 -1.59
N ALA A 78 5.35 3.33 -1.03
CA ALA A 78 5.09 3.48 0.39
C ALA A 78 3.58 3.52 0.62
N GLY A 79 3.14 3.06 1.78
CA GLY A 79 1.72 2.97 2.09
C GLY A 79 1.41 3.32 3.53
N MET A 80 0.16 3.77 3.72
CA MET A 80 -0.44 4.09 5.00
C MET A 80 -1.67 3.22 5.17
N VAL A 81 -1.76 2.50 6.29
CA VAL A 81 -2.94 1.71 6.64
C VAL A 81 -4.06 2.67 7.04
N VAL A 82 -5.23 2.52 6.43
CA VAL A 82 -6.43 3.34 6.71
C VAL A 82 -7.63 2.51 7.17
N GLN A 83 -7.54 1.18 7.05
CA GLN A 83 -8.56 0.23 7.43
C GLN A 83 -7.95 -1.17 7.48
N ARG A 84 -8.44 -2.01 8.40
CA ARG A 84 -8.20 -3.45 8.43
C ARG A 84 -9.55 -4.16 8.31
N ASP A 85 -9.67 -5.03 7.31
CA ASP A 85 -10.79 -5.96 7.14
C ASP A 85 -10.46 -7.28 7.85
#